data_AF-A0A098F302-F1
#
_entry.id   AF-A0A098F302-F1
#
_cell.length_a   1.000
_cell.length_b   1.000
_cell.length_c   1.000
_cell.angle_alpha   90.00
_cell.angle_beta   90.00
_cell.angle_gamma   90.00
#
_symmetry.space_group_name_H-M   'P 1'
#
loop_
_entity.id
_entity.type
_entity.pdbx_description
1 polymer ?
#
loop_
_entity_poly.entity_id
_entity_poly.type
_entity_poly.pdbx_seq_one_letter_code
_entity_poly.pdbx_strand_id
1 'polypeptide(L)'
;MKEQVSLPEFVSILKESAGQPVIRFSEKEITPKDPVVSDEDSMAGTELKLAVQLEADTGSRLVAYENVYDNEMKYEGDMEIIQGLLDEYGQNGDVKPGE
;
A
#
# COMPACT_ATOMS: atom_id res chain seq x y z
N MET A 1 -6.00 2.90 -18.81
CA MET A 1 -6.36 1.80 -17.90
C MET A 1 -5.12 1.51 -17.07
N LYS A 2 -5.25 1.27 -15.76
CA LYS A 2 -4.11 0.96 -14.89
C LYS A 2 -3.89 -0.55 -14.92
N GLU A 3 -2.65 -0.98 -15.13
CA GLU A 3 -2.28 -2.41 -15.12
C GLU A 3 -2.06 -2.85 -13.67
N GLN A 4 -2.83 -3.83 -13.20
CA GLN A 4 -2.68 -4.38 -11.85
C GLN A 4 -1.53 -5.38 -11.83
N VAL A 5 -0.53 -5.11 -10.98
CA VAL A 5 0.71 -5.89 -10.87
C VAL A 5 1.02 -6.20 -9.42
N SER A 6 1.86 -7.21 -9.19
CA SER A 6 2.36 -7.56 -7.85
C SER A 6 3.41 -6.56 -7.38
N LEU A 7 3.66 -6.45 -6.07
CA LEU A 7 4.70 -5.58 -5.49
C LEU A 7 6.09 -5.75 -6.14
N PRO A 8 6.64 -6.96 -6.31
CA PRO A 8 7.95 -7.12 -6.97
C PRO A 8 7.95 -6.69 -8.44
N GLU A 9 6.85 -6.92 -9.15
CA GLU A 9 6.69 -6.47 -10.54
C GLU A 9 6.62 -4.93 -10.59
N PHE A 10 5.86 -4.32 -9.68
CA PHE A 10 5.77 -2.87 -9.51
C PHE A 10 7.16 -2.25 -9.31
N VAL A 11 7.97 -2.82 -8.42
CA VAL A 11 9.36 -2.42 -8.19
C VAL A 11 10.20 -2.54 -9.46
N SER A 12 10.12 -3.66 -10.18
CA SER A 12 10.88 -3.86 -11.42
C SER A 12 10.52 -2.81 -12.47
N ILE A 13 9.22 -2.57 -12.66
CA ILE A 13 8.70 -1.60 -13.63
C ILE A 13 9.20 -0.19 -13.33
N LEU A 14 9.24 0.22 -12.06
CA LEU A 14 9.80 1.51 -11.64
C LEU A 14 11.28 1.61 -11.97
N LYS A 15 12.07 0.59 -11.61
CA LYS A 15 13.52 0.55 -11.84
C LYS A 15 13.90 0.49 -13.32
N GLU A 16 13.08 -0.17 -14.13
CA GLU A 16 13.27 -0.26 -15.57
C GLU A 16 12.75 0.98 -16.32
N SER A 17 11.95 1.82 -15.66
CA SER A 17 11.46 3.04 -16.27
C SER A 17 12.62 4.01 -16.49
N ALA A 18 12.80 4.45 -17.73
CA ALA A 18 13.86 5.39 -18.09
C ALA A 18 13.59 6.84 -17.63
N GLY A 19 12.43 7.08 -16.98
CA GLY A 19 11.98 8.39 -16.52
C GLY A 19 12.08 8.56 -15.01
N GLN A 20 11.46 9.62 -14.50
CA GLN A 20 11.17 9.77 -13.07
C GLN A 20 9.74 9.27 -12.84
N PRO A 21 9.54 8.00 -12.46
CA PRO A 21 8.21 7.51 -12.21
C PRO A 21 7.64 8.20 -10.96
N VAL A 22 6.35 8.51 -10.99
CA VAL A 22 5.66 9.14 -9.87
C VAL A 22 4.83 8.11 -9.16
N ILE A 23 5.15 7.83 -7.90
CA ILE A 23 4.38 6.92 -7.06
C ILE A 23 3.38 7.70 -6.20
N ARG A 24 2.14 7.19 -6.15
CA ARG A 24 1.10 7.58 -5.20
C ARG A 24 0.79 6.40 -4.31
N PHE A 25 0.88 6.62 -3.00
CA PHE A 25 0.54 5.65 -1.98
C PHE A 25 -0.80 6.01 -1.34
N SER A 26 -1.60 4.99 -1.05
CA SER A 26 -2.85 5.11 -0.33
C SER A 26 -3.01 3.91 0.58
N GLU A 27 -3.15 4.17 1.88
CA GLU A 27 -3.42 3.16 2.89
C GLU A 27 -4.79 3.42 3.51
N LYS A 28 -5.55 2.35 3.70
CA LYS A 28 -6.87 2.41 4.31
C LYS A 28 -7.08 1.24 5.25
N GLU A 29 -7.34 1.55 6.50
CA GLU A 29 -7.82 0.56 7.46
C GLU A 29 -9.26 0.13 7.11
N ILE A 30 -9.46 -1.18 6.98
CA ILE A 30 -10.75 -1.81 6.80
C ILE A 30 -11.18 -2.34 8.16
N THR A 31 -11.87 -1.51 8.94
CA THR A 31 -12.55 -2.00 10.14
C THR A 31 -13.70 -2.93 9.72
N PRO A 32 -13.76 -4.19 10.22
CA PRO A 32 -14.93 -5.03 10.00
C PRO A 32 -16.14 -4.33 10.61
N LYS A 33 -17.19 -4.15 9.81
CA LYS A 33 -18.32 -3.27 10.12
C LYS A 33 -19.37 -3.87 11.06
N ASP A 34 -19.11 -5.05 11.62
CA ASP A 34 -20.02 -5.70 12.54
C ASP A 34 -19.43 -5.75 13.95
N PRO A 35 -20.03 -5.06 14.94
CA PRO A 35 -19.79 -5.43 16.32
C PRO A 35 -20.35 -6.84 16.50
N VAL A 36 -19.49 -7.85 16.45
CA VAL A 36 -19.84 -9.18 16.95
C VAL A 36 -20.14 -8.96 18.43
N VAL A 37 -21.43 -8.95 18.75
CA VAL A 37 -21.94 -8.86 20.12
C VAL A 37 -21.21 -9.96 20.89
N SER A 38 -20.38 -9.55 21.84
CA SER A 38 -19.61 -10.44 22.69
C SER A 38 -20.55 -11.32 23.49
N ASP A 39 -20.68 -12.58 23.09
CA ASP A 39 -20.84 -13.65 24.07
C ASP A 39 -19.45 -13.91 24.69
N GLU A 40 -19.44 -13.99 26.01
CA GLU A 40 -18.37 -13.77 26.98
C GLU A 40 -17.18 -14.78 26.93
N ASP A 41 -16.85 -15.39 25.80
CA ASP A 41 -15.85 -16.47 25.74
C ASP A 41 -14.96 -16.50 24.48
N SER A 42 -15.03 -15.50 23.60
CA SER A 42 -14.19 -15.48 22.40
C SER A 42 -13.17 -14.36 22.45
N MET A 43 -11.89 -14.73 22.63
CA MET A 43 -10.74 -13.97 22.16
C MET A 43 -10.84 -13.80 20.63
N ALA A 44 -11.78 -12.97 20.16
CA ALA A 44 -11.80 -12.53 18.78
C ALA A 44 -10.65 -11.51 18.66
N GLY A 45 -9.46 -12.03 18.36
CA GLY A 45 -8.32 -11.21 18.00
C GLY A 45 -8.77 -10.24 16.92
N THR A 46 -8.59 -8.95 17.16
CA THR A 46 -8.78 -7.90 16.17
C THR A 46 -7.87 -8.22 14.98
N GLU A 47 -8.40 -8.93 13.99
CA GLU A 47 -7.71 -9.19 12.72
C GLU A 47 -7.59 -7.86 12.00
N LEU A 48 -6.44 -7.21 12.15
CA LEU A 48 -6.09 -5.99 11.47
C LEU A 48 -6.22 -6.23 9.96
N LYS A 49 -7.15 -5.52 9.29
CA LYS A 49 -7.30 -5.54 7.83
C LYS A 49 -6.88 -4.21 7.26
N LEU A 50 -5.69 -4.14 6.67
CA LEU A 50 -5.17 -2.94 6.01
C LEU A 50 -5.21 -3.14 4.50
N ALA A 51 -5.86 -2.23 3.78
CA ALA A 51 -5.76 -2.14 2.33
C ALA A 51 -4.68 -1.15 1.95
N VAL A 52 -3.72 -1.61 1.16
CA VAL A 52 -2.64 -0.81 0.62
C VAL A 52 -2.80 -0.74 -0.89
N GLN A 53 -2.69 0.46 -1.43
CA GLN A 53 -2.74 0.73 -2.85
C GLN A 53 -1.56 1.62 -3.24
N LEU A 54 -0.84 1.21 -4.28
CA LEU A 54 0.20 1.96 -4.94
C LEU A 54 -0.20 2.20 -6.38
N GLU A 55 0.10 3.39 -6.87
CA GLU A 55 -0.04 3.71 -8.28
C GLU A 55 1.23 4.37 -8.76
N ALA A 56 1.77 3.91 -9.89
CA ALA A 56 2.91 4.51 -10.53
C ALA A 56 2.58 4.95 -11.95
N ASP A 57 2.94 6.19 -12.25
CA ASP A 57 3.00 6.71 -13.61
C ASP A 57 4.47 6.71 -14.08
N THR A 58 4.77 5.86 -15.05
CA THR A 58 6.12 5.73 -15.64
C THR A 58 6.31 6.62 -16.89
N GLY A 59 5.33 7.45 -17.23
CA GLY A 59 5.21 8.17 -18.51
C GLY A 59 4.84 7.28 -19.70
N SER A 60 5.22 6.00 -19.69
CA SER A 60 4.91 5.02 -20.75
C SER A 60 3.65 4.21 -20.45
N ARG A 61 3.44 3.87 -19.17
CA ARG A 61 2.28 3.13 -18.69
C ARG A 61 1.95 3.50 -17.25
N LEU A 62 0.67 3.32 -16.91
CA LEU A 62 0.12 3.43 -15.57
C LEU A 62 -0.01 2.04 -14.97
N VAL A 63 0.67 1.79 -13.86
CA VAL A 63 0.63 0.51 -13.14
C VAL A 63 0.14 0.73 -11.72
N ALA A 64 -0.53 -0.26 -11.16
CA ALA A 64 -1.07 -0.20 -9.82
C ALA A 64 -0.83 -1.52 -9.08
N TYR A 65 -0.50 -1.42 -7.80
CA TYR A 65 -0.47 -2.55 -6.88
C TYR A 65 -1.55 -2.32 -5.84
N GLU A 66 -2.35 -3.33 -5.54
CA GLU A 66 -3.35 -3.31 -4.49
C GLU A 66 -3.28 -4.61 -3.73
N ASN A 67 -3.22 -4.54 -2.41
CA ASN A 67 -3.24 -5.71 -1.56
C ASN A 67 -3.95 -5.43 -0.24
N VAL A 68 -4.57 -6.47 0.31
CA VAL A 68 -5.20 -6.42 1.64
C VAL A 68 -4.40 -7.32 2.57
N TYR A 69 -3.86 -6.73 3.61
CA TYR A 69 -3.13 -7.41 4.66
C TYR A 69 -4.07 -7.75 5.79
N ASP A 70 -4.22 -9.04 6.06
CA ASP A 70 -4.82 -9.62 7.27
C ASP A 70 -3.77 -9.99 8.34
N ASN A 71 -2.48 -9.75 8.06
CA ASN A 71 -1.37 -10.17 8.90
C ASN A 71 -0.30 -9.07 9.00
N GLU A 72 0.04 -8.69 10.24
CA GLU A 72 1.02 -7.63 10.54
C GLU A 72 2.41 -7.92 9.98
N MET A 73 2.95 -9.13 10.12
CA MET A 73 4.29 -9.46 9.59
C MET A 73 4.39 -9.30 8.07
N LYS A 74 3.31 -9.66 7.34
CA LYS A 74 3.28 -9.47 5.88
C LYS A 74 3.21 -7.99 5.52
N TYR A 75 2.40 -7.24 6.26
CA TYR A 75 2.27 -5.81 6.08
C TYR A 75 3.60 -5.10 6.33
N GLU A 76 4.26 -5.36 7.45
CA GLU A 76 5.55 -4.75 7.78
C GLU A 76 6.63 -5.06 6.73
N GLY A 77 6.73 -6.31 6.28
CA GLY A 77 7.70 -6.72 5.28
C GLY A 77 7.50 -6.03 3.93
N ASP A 78 6.26 -5.93 3.47
CA ASP A 78 5.95 -5.22 2.22
C ASP A 78 6.09 -3.70 2.39
N MET A 79 5.73 -3.15 3.56
CA MET A 79 5.85 -1.72 3.84
C MET A 79 7.29 -1.24 3.86
N GLU A 80 8.25 -2.05 4.31
CA GLU A 80 9.68 -1.70 4.23
C GLU A 80 10.10 -1.45 2.77
N ILE A 81 9.64 -2.30 1.85
CA ILE A 81 9.88 -2.15 0.41
C ILE A 81 9.18 -0.90 -0.12
N ILE A 82 7.90 -0.72 0.23
CA ILE A 82 7.08 0.40 -0.22
C ILE A 82 7.67 1.74 0.23
N GLN A 83 8.09 1.85 1.49
CA GLN A 83 8.74 3.05 2.01
C GLN A 83 10.03 3.36 1.27
N GLY A 84 10.85 2.35 0.95
CA GLY A 84 12.04 2.53 0.12
C GLY A 84 11.72 3.08 -1.28
N LEU A 85 10.64 2.60 -1.90
CA LEU A 85 10.17 3.13 -3.18
C LEU A 85 9.64 4.56 -3.06
N LEU A 86 8.94 4.89 -1.98
CA LEU A 86 8.40 6.23 -1.75
C LEU A 86 9.49 7.25 -1.44
N ASP A 87 10.59 6.84 -0.80
CA ASP A 87 11.76 7.71 -0.60
C ASP A 87 12.46 8.00 -1.94
N GLU A 88 12.57 6.99 -2.80
CA GLU A 88 13.27 7.11 -4.10
C GLU A 88 12.41 7.79 -5.20
N TYR A 89 11.11 7.51 -5.25
CA TYR A 89 10.19 7.90 -6.34
C TYR A 89 8.84 8.46 -5.87
N GLY A 90 8.57 8.45 -4.57
CA GLY A 90 7.34 9.02 -4.04
C GLY A 90 7.31 10.50 -4.36
N GLN A 91 6.23 10.96 -4.99
CA GLN A 91 5.92 12.37 -4.85
C GLN A 91 5.67 12.58 -3.36
N ASN A 92 6.50 13.41 -2.71
CA ASN A 92 6.17 14.08 -1.46
C ASN A 92 4.80 14.76 -1.66
N GLY A 93 3.72 14.00 -1.48
CA GLY A 93 2.40 14.53 -1.32
C GLY A 93 2.42 15.18 0.04
N ASP A 94 2.79 16.45 0.07
CA ASP A 94 2.58 17.39 1.17
C ASP A 94 2.51 16.72 2.56
N VAL A 95 3.65 16.26 3.09
CA VAL A 95 3.87 16.54 4.51
C VAL A 95 4.01 18.06 4.56
N LYS A 96 2.89 18.75 4.76
CA LYS A 96 2.92 20.11 5.30
C LYS A 96 3.41 19.98 6.74
N PRO A 97 4.62 20.46 7.10
CA PRO A 97 4.85 20.91 8.45
C PRO A 97 4.12 22.25 8.61
N GLY A 98 2.90 22.21 9.13
CA GLY A 98 2.13 23.40 9.48
C GLY A 98 0.73 22.94 9.87
N GLU A 99 0.31 23.04 11.13
CA GLU A 99 0.39 24.22 12.02
C GLU A 99 0.40 23.80 13.50
#